data_AF-A0A354FFU6-F1
#
_entry.id   AF-A0A354FFU6-F1
#
_cell.length_a   1.000
_cell.length_b   1.000
_cell.length_c   1.000
_cell.angle_alpha   90.00
_cell.angle_beta   90.00
_cell.angle_gamma   90.00
#
_symmetry.space_group_name_H-M   'P 1'
#
loop_
_entity.id
_entity.type
_entity.pdbx_description
1 polymer ?
#
loop_
_entity_poly.entity_id
_entity_poly.type
_entity_poly.pdbx_seq_one_letter_code
_entity_poly.pdbx_strand_id
1 'polypeptide(L)'
;LGRPGLDNGIIPSHWIAAVVGGNSLLANFAASLIGALMYFATLTEVPIIQGLLGAGMGKGPALALLLAGPTLSLPSMLVIIKIIGAKKCFTYIGLVAVMSTLAGWFYGAFF
;
A
#
# COMPACT_ATOMS: atom_id res chain seq x y z
N LEU A 1 -3.58 -12.97 -12.37
CA LEU A 1 -2.99 -11.61 -12.31
C LEU A 1 -2.41 -11.34 -13.69
N GLY A 2 -2.78 -10.24 -14.34
CA GLY A 2 -2.37 -9.95 -15.73
C GLY A 2 -0.85 -10.03 -15.88
N ARG A 3 -0.38 -10.53 -17.03
CA ARG A 3 1.07 -10.56 -17.33
C ARG A 3 1.58 -9.12 -17.38
N PRO A 4 2.75 -8.80 -16.80
CA PRO A 4 3.38 -7.49 -16.98
C PRO A 4 3.45 -7.14 -18.47
N GLY A 5 2.88 -6.00 -18.87
CA GLY A 5 2.84 -5.53 -20.26
C GLY A 5 1.66 -6.02 -21.12
N LEU A 6 0.72 -6.80 -20.58
CA LEU A 6 -0.53 -7.18 -21.25
C LEU A 6 -1.72 -6.71 -20.40
N ASP A 7 -2.57 -5.87 -20.96
CA ASP A 7 -3.81 -5.33 -20.35
C ASP A 7 -4.92 -6.39 -20.13
N ASN A 8 -4.55 -7.64 -19.90
CA ASN A 8 -5.47 -8.77 -19.62
C ASN A 8 -5.64 -9.00 -18.11
N GLY A 9 -5.29 -8.02 -17.27
CA GLY A 9 -5.54 -8.06 -15.83
C GLY A 9 -6.99 -7.77 -15.49
N ILE A 10 -7.50 -8.38 -14.41
CA ILE A 10 -8.83 -8.05 -13.86
C ILE A 10 -8.90 -6.56 -13.46
N ILE A 11 -7.77 -5.98 -13.06
CA ILE A 11 -7.61 -4.56 -12.76
C ILE A 11 -6.91 -3.90 -13.95
N PRO A 12 -7.55 -2.92 -14.62
CA PRO A 12 -6.91 -2.20 -15.73
C PRO A 12 -5.69 -1.40 -15.27
N SER A 13 -4.61 -1.44 -16.07
CA SER A 13 -3.35 -0.74 -15.80
C SER A 13 -3.52 0.77 -15.60
N HIS A 14 -4.43 1.40 -16.34
CA HIS A 14 -4.71 2.84 -16.21
C HIS A 14 -5.26 3.23 -14.82
N TRP A 15 -5.98 2.34 -14.12
CA TRP A 15 -6.44 2.62 -12.74
C TRP A 15 -5.26 2.59 -11.77
N ILE A 16 -4.34 1.65 -11.96
CA ILE A 16 -3.14 1.52 -11.13
C ILE A 16 -2.27 2.76 -11.30
N ALA A 17 -1.99 3.15 -12.54
CA ALA A 17 -1.23 4.35 -12.84
C ALA A 17 -1.92 5.64 -12.34
N ALA A 18 -3.25 5.71 -12.39
CA ALA A 18 -3.99 6.88 -11.91
C ALA A 18 -3.98 7.04 -10.39
N VAL A 19 -4.09 5.94 -9.63
CA VAL A 19 -4.23 5.99 -8.16
C VAL A 19 -2.88 5.91 -7.44
N VAL A 20 -1.99 5.03 -7.89
CA VAL A 20 -0.71 4.73 -7.24
C VAL A 20 0.50 4.90 -8.18
N GLY A 21 0.32 5.57 -9.32
CA GLY A 21 1.41 5.94 -10.21
C GLY A 21 2.18 7.18 -9.74
N GLY A 22 3.41 7.33 -10.27
CA GLY A 22 4.29 8.44 -9.94
C GLY A 22 4.71 8.47 -8.47
N ASN A 23 4.91 9.67 -7.91
CA ASN A 23 5.33 9.83 -6.51
C ASN A 23 4.63 11.01 -5.81
N SER A 24 3.34 11.23 -6.09
CA SER A 24 2.58 12.26 -5.36
C SER A 24 2.35 11.80 -3.91
N LEU A 25 2.19 12.76 -2.99
CA LEU A 25 1.87 12.44 -1.60
C LEU A 25 0.54 11.64 -1.51
N LEU A 26 -0.43 11.97 -2.36
CA LEU A 26 -1.71 11.28 -2.44
C LEU A 26 -1.55 9.83 -2.93
N ALA A 27 -0.69 9.56 -3.92
CA ALA A 27 -0.43 8.22 -4.40
C ALA A 27 0.21 7.34 -3.31
N ASN A 28 1.15 7.90 -2.55
CA ASN A 28 1.77 7.23 -1.41
C ASN A 28 0.76 6.97 -0.29
N PHE A 29 -0.12 7.95 -0.02
CA PHE A 29 -1.18 7.81 0.97
C PHE A 29 -2.20 6.74 0.59
N ALA A 30 -2.65 6.74 -0.66
CA ALA A 30 -3.54 5.73 -1.19
C ALA A 30 -2.92 4.33 -1.10
N ALA A 31 -1.65 4.18 -1.49
CA ALA A 31 -0.94 2.92 -1.41
C ALA A 31 -0.74 2.42 0.03
N SER A 32 -0.45 3.33 0.96
CA SER A 32 -0.38 3.03 2.39
C SER A 32 -1.72 2.57 2.95
N LEU A 33 -2.82 3.24 2.59
CA LEU A 33 -4.17 2.88 3.05
C LEU A 33 -4.62 1.53 2.47
N ILE A 34 -4.37 1.30 1.18
CA ILE A 34 -4.62 0.02 0.52
C ILE A 34 -3.81 -1.08 1.21
N GLY A 35 -2.51 -0.87 1.42
CA GLY A 35 -1.63 -1.80 2.13
C GLY A 35 -2.15 -2.12 3.54
N ALA A 36 -2.48 -1.09 4.32
CA ALA A 36 -2.97 -1.25 5.68
C ALA A 36 -4.29 -2.06 5.78
N LEU A 37 -5.16 -1.97 4.77
CA LEU A 37 -6.42 -2.71 4.75
C LEU A 37 -6.24 -4.13 4.20
N MET A 38 -5.26 -4.33 3.33
CA MET A 38 -4.98 -5.62 2.72
C MET A 38 -4.42 -6.61 3.75
N TYR A 39 -4.74 -7.88 3.55
CA TYR A 39 -4.14 -8.99 4.30
C TYR A 39 -3.50 -9.93 3.31
N PHE A 40 -2.17 -9.99 3.32
CA PHE A 40 -1.39 -10.87 2.47
C PHE A 40 -0.45 -11.74 3.30
N ALA A 41 -0.12 -12.90 2.76
CA ALA A 41 1.06 -13.61 3.22
C ALA A 41 2.29 -12.83 2.76
N THR A 42 3.29 -12.66 3.63
CA THR A 42 4.56 -11.98 3.31
C THR A 42 5.25 -12.55 2.07
N LEU A 43 5.09 -13.86 1.83
CA LEU A 43 5.61 -14.54 0.62
C LEU A 43 4.93 -14.07 -0.68
N THR A 44 3.69 -13.58 -0.60
CA THR A 44 2.91 -13.14 -1.76
C THR A 44 3.00 -11.64 -2.04
N GLU A 45 3.53 -10.84 -1.12
CA GLU A 45 3.62 -9.38 -1.29
C GLU A 45 4.60 -8.99 -2.40
N VAL A 46 5.77 -9.61 -2.46
CA VAL A 46 6.80 -9.34 -3.47
C VAL A 46 6.27 -9.51 -4.90
N PRO A 47 5.69 -10.66 -5.30
CA PRO A 47 5.18 -10.83 -6.66
C PRO A 47 3.99 -9.92 -6.98
N ILE A 48 3.17 -9.55 -5.98
CA ILE A 48 2.06 -8.60 -6.18
C ILE A 48 2.61 -7.22 -6.49
N ILE A 49 3.55 -6.71 -5.68
CA ILE A 49 4.21 -5.42 -5.92
C ILE A 49 4.89 -5.40 -7.28
N GLN A 50 5.60 -6.46 -7.65
CA GLN A 50 6.23 -6.56 -8.98
C GLN A 50 5.21 -6.46 -10.12
N GLY A 51 4.05 -7.12 -9.97
CA GLY A 51 2.95 -7.00 -10.92
C GLY A 51 2.38 -5.58 -11.02
N LEU A 52 2.20 -4.91 -9.88
CA LEU A 52 1.70 -3.53 -9.84
C LEU A 52 2.70 -2.52 -10.41
N LEU A 53 3.99 -2.68 -10.12
CA LEU A 53 5.08 -1.89 -10.72
C LEU A 53 5.09 -2.07 -12.24
N GLY A 54 4.96 -3.32 -12.71
CA GLY A 54 4.82 -3.63 -14.14
C GLY A 54 3.55 -3.07 -14.79
N ALA A 55 2.55 -2.69 -13.99
CA ALA A 55 1.29 -2.07 -14.43
C ALA A 55 1.26 -0.54 -14.25
N GLY A 56 2.37 0.09 -13.85
CA GLY A 56 2.51 1.56 -13.76
C GLY A 56 2.49 2.14 -12.34
N MET A 57 2.56 1.32 -11.29
CA MET A 57 2.74 1.80 -9.92
C MET A 57 4.11 2.48 -9.75
N GLY A 58 4.15 3.56 -8.98
CA GLY A 58 5.41 4.23 -8.63
C GLY A 58 6.19 3.50 -7.54
N LYS A 59 7.51 3.71 -7.51
CA LYS A 59 8.40 3.10 -6.51
C LYS A 59 8.13 3.60 -5.08
N GLY A 60 7.84 4.89 -4.93
CA GLY A 60 7.44 5.47 -3.64
C GLY A 60 6.17 4.82 -3.09
N PRO A 61 5.05 4.86 -3.84
CA PRO A 61 3.82 4.16 -3.47
C PRO A 61 4.03 2.67 -3.18
N ALA A 62 4.90 1.98 -3.93
CA ALA A 62 5.23 0.58 -3.67
C ALA A 62 5.88 0.38 -2.29
N LEU A 63 6.82 1.25 -1.91
CA LEU A 63 7.41 1.21 -0.57
C LEU A 63 6.37 1.54 0.52
N ALA A 64 5.51 2.54 0.29
CA ALA A 64 4.45 2.90 1.24
C ALA A 64 3.52 1.70 1.51
N LEU A 65 3.17 0.94 0.46
CA LEU A 65 2.37 -0.27 0.57
C LEU A 65 3.11 -1.37 1.37
N LEU A 66 4.39 -1.63 1.04
CA LEU A 66 5.23 -2.63 1.71
C LEU A 66 5.46 -2.35 3.19
N LEU A 67 5.46 -1.08 3.61
CA LEU A 67 5.58 -0.71 5.01
C LEU A 67 4.25 -0.87 5.76
N ALA A 68 3.14 -0.51 5.12
CA ALA A 68 1.83 -0.54 5.75
C ALA A 68 1.25 -1.97 5.86
N GLY A 69 1.41 -2.79 4.82
CA GLY A 69 0.85 -4.15 4.71
C GLY A 69 1.17 -5.11 5.85
N PRO A 70 2.44 -5.37 6.19
CA PRO A 70 2.77 -6.26 7.31
C PRO A 70 2.45 -5.63 8.68
N THR A 71 2.35 -4.30 8.75
CA THR A 71 2.08 -3.58 10.00
C THR A 71 0.60 -3.61 10.37
N LEU A 72 -0.29 -3.51 9.37
CA LEU A 72 -1.73 -3.39 9.55
C LEU A 72 -2.47 -4.32 8.60
N SER A 73 -3.59 -4.85 9.09
CA SER A 73 -4.56 -5.57 8.27
C SER A 73 -5.95 -5.35 8.84
N LEU A 74 -6.99 -5.46 8.02
CA LEU A 74 -8.38 -5.40 8.51
C LEU A 74 -8.63 -6.34 9.70
N PRO A 75 -8.22 -7.63 9.67
CA PRO A 75 -8.37 -8.53 10.80
C PRO A 75 -7.64 -8.06 12.05
N SER A 76 -6.37 -7.63 11.94
CA SER A 76 -5.59 -7.20 13.11
C SER A 76 -6.14 -5.93 13.75
N MET A 77 -6.63 -4.98 12.94
CA MET A 77 -7.29 -3.76 13.43
C MET A 77 -8.55 -4.08 14.23
N LEU A 78 -9.39 -5.00 13.75
CA LEU A 78 -10.61 -5.43 14.44
C LEU A 78 -10.35 -6.16 15.77
N VAL A 79 -9.18 -6.78 15.91
CA VAL A 79 -8.75 -7.39 17.18
C VAL A 79 -8.20 -6.32 18.11
N ILE A 80 -7.27 -5.49 17.63
CA ILE A 80 -6.61 -4.45 18.42
C ILE A 80 -7.63 -3.43 18.97
N ILE A 81 -8.65 -3.06 18.19
CA ILE A 81 -9.68 -2.11 18.65
C ILE A 81 -10.40 -2.60 19.91
N LYS A 82 -10.58 -3.92 20.06
CA LYS A 82 -11.18 -4.55 21.25
C LYS A 82 -10.23 -4.60 22.45
N ILE A 83 -8.92 -4.61 22.20
CA ILE A 83 -7.89 -4.73 23.24
C ILE A 83 -7.52 -3.36 23.82
N ILE A 84 -7.18 -2.39 22.95
CA ILE A 84 -6.67 -1.07 23.39
C ILE A 84 -7.70 0.06 23.30
N GLY A 85 -8.88 -0.23 22.74
CA GLY A 85 -9.97 0.73 22.53
C GLY A 85 -9.85 1.54 21.24
N ALA A 86 -11.00 2.05 20.78
CA ALA A 86 -11.14 2.77 19.51
C ALA A 86 -10.16 3.94 19.34
N LYS A 87 -10.06 4.83 20.33
CA LYS A 87 -9.20 6.02 20.24
C LYS A 87 -7.74 5.66 19.96
N LYS A 88 -7.16 4.74 20.74
CA LYS A 88 -5.76 4.33 20.58
C LYS A 88 -5.52 3.58 19.28
N CYS A 89 -6.48 2.74 18.88
CA CYS A 89 -6.42 2.01 17.62
C CYS A 89 -6.40 2.96 16.41
N PHE A 90 -7.28 3.96 16.37
CA PHE A 90 -7.27 4.94 15.28
C PHE A 90 -6.01 5.81 15.27
N THR A 91 -5.47 6.18 16.43
CA THR A 91 -4.17 6.86 16.51
C THR A 91 -3.05 5.99 15.93
N TYR A 92 -3.02 4.71 16.28
CA TYR A 92 -2.03 3.76 15.75
C TYR A 92 -2.15 3.60 14.22
N ILE A 93 -3.37 3.39 13.70
CA ILE A 93 -3.62 3.29 12.26
C ILE A 93 -3.18 4.56 11.53
N GLY A 94 -3.54 5.73 12.07
CA GLY A 94 -3.15 7.02 11.51
C GLY A 94 -1.63 7.21 11.50
N LEU A 95 -0.94 6.82 12.57
CA LEU A 95 0.53 6.89 12.63
C LEU A 95 1.18 6.01 11.57
N VAL A 96 0.75 4.76 11.43
CA VAL A 96 1.28 3.86 10.40
C VAL A 96 1.03 4.44 9.01
N ALA A 97 -0.20 4.88 8.73
CA ALA A 97 -0.55 5.45 7.45
C ALA A 97 0.33 6.68 7.09
N VAL A 98 0.50 7.60 8.03
CA VAL A 98 1.32 8.81 7.83
C VAL A 98 2.80 8.44 7.67
N MET A 99 3.35 7.59 8.54
CA MET A 99 4.77 7.23 8.48
C MET A 99 5.12 6.46 7.21
N SER A 100 4.29 5.49 6.80
CA SER A 100 4.47 4.76 5.55
C SER A 100 4.35 5.67 4.33
N THR A 101 3.40 6.61 4.34
CA THR A 101 3.22 7.61 3.27
C THR A 101 4.47 8.49 3.13
N LEU A 102 4.98 9.03 4.24
CA LEU A 102 6.14 9.91 4.23
C LEU A 102 7.40 9.17 3.81
N ALA A 103 7.59 7.95 4.30
CA ALA A 103 8.73 7.11 3.93
C ALA A 103 8.71 6.75 2.44
N GLY A 104 7.55 6.35 1.90
CA GLY A 104 7.38 6.08 0.47
C GLY A 104 7.61 7.32 -0.39
N TRP A 105 7.00 8.44 -0.01
CA TRP A 105 7.15 9.70 -0.73
C TRP A 105 8.60 10.19 -0.76
N PHE A 106 9.28 10.13 0.40
CA PHE A 106 10.69 10.46 0.49
C PHE A 106 11.53 9.53 -0.37
N TYR A 107 11.35 8.21 -0.27
CA TYR A 107 12.07 7.24 -1.07
C TYR A 107 11.90 7.46 -2.57
N GLY A 108 10.66 7.63 -3.04
CA GLY A 108 10.37 7.86 -4.46
C GLY A 108 10.83 9.23 -4.97
N ALA A 109 11.30 10.14 -4.09
CA ALA A 109 11.91 11.39 -4.50
C ALA A 109 13.39 11.20 -4.88
N PHE A 110 14.05 10.15 -4.38
CA PHE A 110 15.45 9.84 -4.67
C PHE A 110 15.65 8.73 -5.72
N PHE A 111 14.64 7.86 -5.93
CA PHE A 111 14.74 6.65 -6.76
C PHE A 111 13.56 6.49 -7.73
#